data_AF-A0AAQ0FEL3-F1
#
_entry.id   AF-A0AAQ0FEL3-F1
#
_cell.length_a   1.000
_cell.length_b   1.000
_cell.length_c   1.000
_cell.angle_alpha   90.00
_cell.angle_beta   90.00
_cell.angle_gamma   90.00
#
_symmetry.space_group_name_H-M   'P 1'
#
loop_
_entity.id
_entity.type
_entity.pdbx_description
1 polymer ?
#
loop_
_entity_poly.entity_id
_entity_poly.type
_entity_poly.pdbx_seq_one_letter_code
_entity_poly.pdbx_strand_id
1 'polypeptide(L)' 'MEQQKVSLTLPRDVREQIEAQRRAMSQRVGAELSFNQTATALLRRALGNANDFQPSRAG' A
#
# COMPACT_ATOMS: atom_id res chain seq x y z
N MET A 1 19.16 -4.44 3.67
CA MET A 1 17.93 -3.82 4.23
C MET A 1 17.31 -4.84 5.15
N GLU A 2 17.15 -4.53 6.43
CA GLU A 2 16.49 -5.43 7.39
C GLU A 2 14.98 -5.33 7.24
N GLN A 3 14.32 -6.47 7.00
CA GLN A 3 12.86 -6.54 6.95
C GLN A 3 12.33 -6.78 8.36
N GLN A 4 11.49 -5.87 8.85
CA GLN A 4 10.80 -6.04 10.13
C GLN A 4 9.40 -6.59 9.88
N LYS A 5 9.03 -7.64 10.62
CA LYS A 5 7.67 -8.21 10.55
C LYS A 5 6.74 -7.34 11.39
N VAL A 6 5.75 -6.74 10.74
CA VAL A 6 4.69 -5.97 11.40
C VAL A 6 3.36 -6.67 11.20
N SER A 7 2.61 -6.89 12.28
CA SER A 7 1.23 -7.36 12.22
C SER A 7 0.31 -6.15 12.27
N LEU A 8 -0.51 -5.97 11.23
CA LEU A 8 -1.45 -4.86 11.11
C LEU A 8 -2.88 -5.40 11.07
N THR A 9 -3.77 -4.77 11.82
CA THR A 9 -5.22 -5.01 11.69
C THR A 9 -5.76 -4.06 10.63
N LEU A 10 -6.36 -4.61 9.58
CA LEU A 10 -6.88 -3.84 8.45
C LEU A 10 -8.41 -4.01 8.38
N PRO A 11 -9.16 -2.94 8.10
CA PRO A 11 -10.55 -3.06 7.68
C PRO A 11 -10.66 -3.95 6.45
N ARG A 12 -11.76 -4.69 6.34
CA ARG A 12 -12.01 -5.62 5.22
C ARG A 12 -11.88 -4.91 3.87
N ASP A 13 -12.48 -3.74 3.75
CA ASP A 13 -12.48 -2.94 2.53
C ASP A 13 -11.06 -2.55 2.09
N VAL A 14 -10.17 -2.27 3.04
CA VAL A 14 -8.76 -1.93 2.75
C VAL A 14 -8.02 -3.16 2.22
N ARG A 15 -8.25 -4.34 2.81
CA ARG A 15 -7.68 -5.59 2.30
C ARG A 15 -8.14 -5.86 0.87
N GLU A 16 -9.44 -5.70 0.59
CA GLU A 16 -10.00 -5.91 -0.76
C GLU A 16 -9.39 -4.95 -1.79
N GLN A 17 -9.17 -3.68 -1.42
CA GLN A 17 -8.46 -2.72 -2.26
C GLN A 17 -7.01 -3.15 -2.56
N ILE A 18 -6.28 -3.66 -1.57
CA ILE A 18 -4.91 -4.17 -1.78
C ILE A 18 -4.92 -5.36 -2.73
N GLU A 19 -5.91 -6.27 -2.64
CA GLU A 19 -6.01 -7.39 -3.57
C GLU A 19 -6.36 -6.96 -5.00
N ALA A 20 -7.22 -5.94 -5.17
CA ALA A 20 -7.50 -5.36 -6.47
C ALA A 20 -6.23 -4.73 -7.09
N GLN A 21 -5.47 -3.98 -6.29
CA GLN A 21 -4.18 -3.41 -6.72
C GLN A 21 -3.16 -4.50 -7.04
N ARG A 22 -3.09 -5.58 -6.26
CA ARG A 22 -2.22 -6.73 -6.51
C ARG A 22 -2.50 -7.31 -7.90
N ARG A 23 -3.77 -7.58 -8.22
CA ARG A 23 -4.17 -8.10 -9.55
C ARG A 23 -3.78 -7.16 -10.67
N ALA A 24 -3.99 -5.85 -10.49
CA ALA A 24 -3.65 -4.85 -11.50
C ALA A 24 -2.13 -4.72 -11.70
N MET A 25 -1.35 -4.68 -10.60
CA MET A 25 0.11 -4.59 -10.66
C MET A 25 0.73 -5.87 -11.22
N SER A 26 0.21 -7.05 -10.86
CA SER A 26 0.67 -8.32 -11.41
C SER A 26 0.48 -8.41 -12.91
N GLN A 27 -0.67 -7.94 -13.42
CA GLN A 27 -0.90 -7.85 -14.87
C GLN A 27 0.09 -6.92 -15.55
N ARG A 28 0.42 -5.77 -14.94
CA ARG A 28 1.36 -4.79 -15.50
C ARG A 28 2.81 -5.27 -15.54
N VAL A 29 3.24 -5.98 -14.50
CA VAL A 29 4.63 -6.48 -14.36
C VAL A 29 4.79 -7.84 -15.08
N GLY A 30 3.70 -8.48 -15.49
CA GLY A 30 3.72 -9.80 -16.11
C GLY A 30 4.09 -10.93 -15.16
N ALA A 31 3.99 -10.69 -13.84
CA ALA A 31 4.37 -11.63 -12.80
C ALA A 31 3.39 -11.57 -11.63
N GLU A 32 3.10 -12.72 -11.01
CA GLU A 32 2.28 -12.76 -9.82
C GLU A 32 3.04 -12.13 -8.64
N LEU A 33 2.47 -11.07 -8.07
CA LEU A 33 3.01 -10.38 -6.90
C LEU A 33 2.35 -10.98 -5.67
N SER A 34 3.10 -11.13 -4.58
CA SER A 34 2.51 -11.46 -3.29
C SER A 34 1.73 -10.28 -2.70
N PHE A 35 0.81 -10.58 -1.78
CA PHE A 35 0.12 -9.55 -1.02
C PHE A 35 1.11 -8.65 -0.27
N ASN A 36 2.13 -9.22 0.38
CA ASN A 36 3.13 -8.44 1.13
C ASN A 36 3.93 -7.49 0.23
N GLN A 37 4.34 -7.94 -0.97
CA GLN A 37 5.02 -7.07 -1.94
C GLN A 37 4.13 -5.91 -2.37
N THR A 38 2.86 -6.19 -2.68
CA THR A 38 1.89 -5.16 -3.07
C THR A 38 1.63 -4.19 -1.93
N ALA A 39 1.38 -4.69 -0.72
CA ALA A 39 1.15 -3.88 0.48
C ALA A 39 2.38 -3.00 0.78
N THR A 40 3.59 -3.56 0.71
CA THR A 40 4.83 -2.81 0.91
C THR A 40 5.01 -1.71 -0.13
N ALA A 41 4.73 -1.99 -1.40
CA ALA A 41 4.80 -0.99 -2.47
C ALA A 41 3.79 0.14 -2.27
N LEU A 42 2.54 -0.20 -1.89
CA LEU A 42 1.50 0.78 -1.58
C LEU A 42 1.85 1.63 -0.35
N LEU A 43 2.35 1.00 0.73
CA LEU A 43 2.82 1.70 1.92
C LEU A 43 3.98 2.63 1.61
N ARG A 44 4.98 2.18 0.85
CA ARG A 44 6.10 3.02 0.39
C ARG A 44 5.63 4.19 -0.47
N ARG A 45 4.64 3.96 -1.35
CA ARG A 45 4.06 5.02 -2.18
C ARG A 45 3.34 6.07 -1.34
N ALA A 46 2.56 5.65 -0.34
CA ALA A 46 1.86 6.55 0.57
C ALA A 46 2.84 7.34 1.44
N LEU A 47 3.82 6.66 2.06
CA LEU A 47 4.83 7.30 2.91
C LEU A 47 5.81 8.19 2.12
N GLY A 48 6.07 7.87 0.85
CA GLY A 48 6.89 8.68 -0.04
C GLY A 48 6.19 9.95 -0.56
N ASN A 49 4.87 10.00 -0.52
CA ASN A 49 4.08 11.19 -0.81
C ASN A 49 3.77 11.94 0.51
N ALA A 50 4.74 12.72 0.99
CA ALA A 50 4.63 13.52 2.21
C ALA A 50 3.65 14.73 2.12
N ASN A 51 2.70 14.74 1.18
CA ASN A 51 1.77 15.86 0.96
C ASN A 51 0.40 15.69 1.66
N ASP A 52 0.11 14.55 2.29
CA ASP A 52 -1.17 14.30 2.96
C ASP A 52 -1.29 14.91 4.38
N PHE A 53 -0.21 15.52 4.90
CA PHE A 53 -0.22 16.24 6.18
C PHE A 53 -0.17 17.76 6.00
N GLN A 54 -0.81 18.32 4.97
CA GLN A 54 -1.13 19.74 5.00
C GLN A 54 -2.28 19.94 6.00
N PRO A 55 -2.06 20.64 7.14
CA PRO A 55 -3.20 21.11 7.92
C PRO A 55 -3.98 22.04 6.99
N SER A 56 -5.21 21.66 6.65
CA SER A 56 -6.18 22.60 6.10
C SER A 56 -6.14 23.83 7.01
N ARG A 57 -5.62 24.96 6.51
CA ARG A 57 -5.76 26.24 7.20
C ARG A 57 -7.26 26.46 7.33
N ALA A 58 -7.80 26.23 8.52
CA ALA A 58 -9.11 26.75 8.88
C ALA A 58 -9.01 28.27 8.75
N GLY A 59 -9.69 28.81 7.74
CA GLY A 59 -10.00 30.22 7.61
C GLY A 59 -11.38 30.49 8.19
#